data_AF-A0A5C6MDI2-F1
#
_entry.id   AF-A0A5C6MDI2-F1
#
_cell.length_a   1.000
_cell.length_b   1.000
_cell.length_c   1.000
_cell.angle_alpha   90.00
_cell.angle_beta   90.00
_cell.angle_gamma   90.00
#
_symmetry.space_group_name_H-M   'P 1'
#
loop_
_entity.id
_entity.type
_entity.pdbx_description
1 polymer ?
#
loop_
_entity_poly.entity_id
_entity_poly.type
_entity_poly.pdbx_seq_one_letter_code
_entity_poly.pdbx_strand_id
1 'polypeptide(L)'
;MPGAELTEQETQKLQSLASRTGVDPVQISPIHHVRAGMPPTVIFHGDADSTVAIATVAAFEKRMTDAGNRCELRRFSGAPHGFFNLREGRGVNGERQREWHLRTLRQLDVFLTSLGWLTGEPTLPVVDNDNVHVRGHLQRALTKIAGQSEARVAFLGGSITEMEGYRPLVEKWLTERFPQTKFSFIRAGISSTCSNTGAFRFQRDVVAQGPVDLLLVEFAVNDDQDAHHDADGCVRGMEGILRQLWRHNPEAGAVMLHFVNPEMLATAQAGGMQLSAKQHEAVARHYGVSSIDLPAELADRIKDGTMSWESWGGTHPGPAGNRHTADLVIQVLQSALAAAGGDSAEQDDSKLPEPMLASSFSEGGFLPAESVRPGTGWHLGIPDWNALPGSKRERFLGESMYYSEQPGALLTLEFSGTAVGAYLLAGPDAGRLDVRLDGGEWQTLELYHSYSAGLHYPRTVMFASDLAAGRHVVDVRVSEEKHDMSRGHAARILQFVVNGAAVPAAKQGIPESL
;
A
#
# COMPACT_ATOMS: atom_id res chain seq x y z
N MET A 1 -3.74 27.84 -40.79
CA MET A 1 -4.08 29.25 -40.51
C MET A 1 -2.84 30.09 -40.74
N PRO A 2 -2.78 30.92 -41.80
CA PRO A 2 -1.87 32.07 -41.83
C PRO A 2 -2.44 33.14 -40.87
N GLY A 3 -1.59 33.71 -40.00
CA GLY A 3 -1.94 34.92 -39.24
C GLY A 3 -2.40 34.73 -37.80
N ALA A 4 -1.64 34.00 -36.98
CA ALA A 4 -1.59 34.32 -35.55
C ALA A 4 -0.34 35.19 -35.33
N GLU A 5 -0.50 36.45 -34.95
CA GLU A 5 0.63 37.30 -34.57
C GLU A 5 1.28 36.72 -33.31
N LEU A 6 2.59 36.52 -33.37
CA LEU A 6 3.40 36.02 -32.27
C LEU A 6 3.50 37.10 -31.19
N THR A 7 3.46 36.70 -29.93
CA THR A 7 3.74 37.61 -28.82
C THR A 7 5.19 38.12 -28.87
N GLU A 8 5.47 39.22 -28.20
CA GLU A 8 6.81 39.83 -28.14
C GLU A 8 7.86 38.85 -27.54
N GLN A 9 7.43 38.06 -26.56
CA GLN A 9 8.23 36.99 -25.94
C GLN A 9 8.52 35.85 -26.92
N GLU A 10 7.53 35.40 -27.69
CA GLU A 10 7.71 34.38 -28.73
C GLU A 10 8.63 34.88 -29.85
N THR A 11 8.51 36.15 -30.21
CA THR A 11 9.36 36.81 -31.22
C THR A 11 10.81 36.87 -30.78
N GLN A 12 11.10 37.29 -29.54
CA GLN A 12 12.47 37.26 -28.99
C GLN A 12 13.03 35.84 -28.92
N LYS A 13 12.22 34.85 -28.51
CA LYS A 13 12.64 33.45 -28.45
C LYS A 13 12.98 32.92 -29.85
N LEU A 14 12.17 33.24 -30.87
CA LEU A 14 12.41 32.89 -32.27
C LEU A 14 13.66 33.58 -32.85
N GLN A 15 13.90 34.86 -32.54
CA GLN A 15 15.12 35.57 -32.94
C GLN A 15 16.39 34.97 -32.30
N SER A 16 16.30 34.55 -31.04
CA SER A 16 17.38 33.82 -30.36
C SER A 16 17.62 32.43 -30.99
N LEU A 17 16.57 31.79 -31.49
CA LEU A 17 16.68 30.52 -32.20
C LEU A 17 17.33 30.71 -33.57
N ALA A 18 16.91 31.69 -34.36
CA ALA A 18 17.45 31.98 -35.68
C ALA A 18 18.97 32.25 -35.64
N SER A 19 19.42 33.00 -34.63
CA SER A 19 20.86 33.25 -34.40
C SER A 19 21.63 31.99 -33.98
N ARG A 20 21.00 31.08 -33.22
CA ARG A 20 21.60 29.79 -32.83
C ARG A 20 21.64 28.76 -33.96
N THR A 21 20.65 28.75 -34.85
CA THR A 21 20.50 27.76 -35.92
C THR A 21 21.04 28.22 -37.27
N GLY A 22 21.32 29.51 -37.43
CA GLY A 22 21.84 30.10 -38.68
C GLY A 22 20.82 30.16 -39.82
N VAL A 23 19.57 29.80 -39.55
CA VAL A 23 18.44 29.76 -40.50
C VAL A 23 17.16 30.15 -39.78
N ASP A 24 16.16 30.61 -40.53
CA ASP A 24 14.82 30.87 -40.00
C ASP A 24 14.26 29.59 -39.33
N PRO A 25 13.91 29.63 -38.03
CA PRO A 25 13.36 28.49 -37.30
C PRO A 25 12.12 27.87 -37.95
N VAL A 26 11.34 28.67 -38.69
CA VAL A 26 10.16 28.18 -39.44
C VAL A 26 10.57 27.18 -40.51
N GLN A 27 11.73 27.37 -41.14
CA GLN A 27 12.25 26.50 -42.21
C GLN A 27 12.68 25.13 -41.68
N ILE A 28 13.04 25.01 -40.40
CA ILE A 28 13.57 23.77 -39.82
C ILE A 28 12.62 23.08 -38.84
N SER A 29 11.57 23.76 -38.38
CA SER A 29 10.64 23.18 -37.41
C SER A 29 9.59 22.29 -38.09
N PRO A 30 9.47 21.00 -37.71
CA PRO A 30 8.57 20.04 -38.36
C PRO A 30 7.12 20.48 -38.45
N ILE A 31 6.62 21.25 -37.48
CA ILE A 31 5.22 21.69 -37.42
C ILE A 31 4.81 22.57 -38.60
N HIS A 32 5.73 23.33 -39.19
CA HIS A 32 5.41 24.20 -40.33
C HIS A 32 5.35 23.43 -41.65
N HIS A 33 5.86 22.20 -41.68
CA HIS A 33 5.95 21.34 -42.87
C HIS A 33 4.92 20.21 -42.89
N VAL A 34 3.97 20.21 -41.95
CA VAL A 34 2.87 19.24 -41.94
C VAL A 34 1.97 19.44 -43.17
N ARG A 35 1.76 18.34 -43.90
CA ARG A 35 0.92 18.23 -45.11
C ARG A 35 0.19 16.90 -45.13
N ALA A 36 -0.82 16.72 -45.98
CA ALA A 36 -1.48 15.43 -46.13
C ALA A 36 -0.53 14.35 -46.69
N GLY A 37 -0.72 13.10 -46.29
CA GLY A 37 0.09 11.96 -46.73
C GLY A 37 1.43 11.82 -46.01
N MET A 38 1.59 12.48 -44.85
CA MET A 38 2.76 12.27 -44.00
C MET A 38 2.72 10.86 -43.37
N PRO A 39 3.89 10.25 -43.10
CA PRO A 39 3.95 8.94 -42.45
C PRO A 39 3.24 8.94 -41.08
N PRO A 40 2.62 7.82 -40.68
CA PRO A 40 2.15 7.63 -39.31
C PRO A 40 3.26 7.95 -38.31
N THR A 41 2.95 8.77 -37.31
CA THR A 41 3.94 9.26 -36.34
C THR A 41 3.48 9.00 -34.91
N VAL A 42 4.33 8.40 -34.09
CA VAL A 42 4.17 8.37 -32.63
C VAL A 42 5.21 9.27 -31.98
N ILE A 43 4.83 10.02 -30.95
CA ILE A 43 5.72 10.92 -30.22
C ILE A 43 5.64 10.59 -28.74
N PHE A 44 6.78 10.34 -28.10
CA PHE A 44 6.89 10.12 -26.66
C PHE A 44 7.45 11.39 -26.02
N HIS A 45 6.69 12.01 -25.12
CA HIS A 45 7.08 13.31 -24.55
C HIS A 45 6.75 13.42 -23.08
N GLY A 46 7.68 13.93 -22.30
CA GLY A 46 7.48 14.20 -20.88
C GLY A 46 6.81 15.55 -20.65
N ASP A 47 5.82 15.62 -19.76
CA ASP A 47 5.13 16.89 -19.48
C ASP A 47 5.96 17.85 -18.60
N ALA A 48 7.01 17.35 -17.94
CA ALA A 48 8.01 18.13 -17.21
C ALA A 48 9.26 18.49 -18.04
N ASP A 49 9.21 18.30 -19.36
CA ASP A 49 10.32 18.67 -20.27
C ASP A 49 10.49 20.20 -20.31
N SER A 50 11.58 20.68 -19.68
CA SER A 50 11.94 22.11 -19.67
C SER A 50 12.69 22.57 -20.93
N THR A 51 13.07 21.66 -21.82
CA THR A 51 13.80 21.95 -23.07
C THR A 51 12.83 22.18 -24.22
N VAL A 52 11.84 21.29 -24.36
CA VAL A 52 10.78 21.37 -25.37
C VAL A 52 9.43 21.27 -24.66
N ALA A 53 8.70 22.39 -24.62
CA ALA A 53 7.41 22.44 -23.96
C ALA A 53 6.40 21.50 -24.62
N ILE A 54 5.65 20.73 -23.83
CA ILE A 54 4.64 19.78 -24.33
C ILE A 54 3.60 20.44 -25.26
N ALA A 55 3.30 21.72 -25.06
CA ALA A 55 2.38 22.48 -25.90
C ALA A 55 2.81 22.53 -27.38
N THR A 56 4.12 22.60 -27.66
CA THR A 56 4.61 22.63 -29.06
C THR A 56 4.41 21.28 -29.75
N VAL A 57 4.54 20.19 -28.98
CA VAL A 57 4.35 18.82 -29.50
C VAL A 57 2.87 18.51 -29.68
N ALA A 58 2.01 18.94 -28.75
CA ALA A 58 0.56 18.83 -28.89
C ALA A 58 0.04 19.64 -30.10
N ALA A 59 0.62 20.80 -30.39
CA ALA A 59 0.30 21.57 -31.59
C ALA A 59 0.72 20.83 -32.88
N PHE A 60 1.84 20.11 -32.87
CA PHE A 60 2.26 19.26 -33.99
C PHE A 60 1.30 18.10 -34.22
N GLU A 61 0.95 17.36 -33.16
CA GLU A 61 -0.04 16.28 -33.21
C GLU A 61 -1.35 16.78 -33.81
N LYS A 62 -1.91 17.88 -33.26
CA LYS A 62 -3.15 18.47 -33.77
C LYS A 62 -3.05 18.79 -35.25
N ARG A 63 -1.94 19.41 -35.69
CA ARG A 63 -1.77 19.78 -37.10
C ARG A 63 -1.65 18.55 -38.01
N MET A 64 -1.01 17.48 -37.55
CA MET A 64 -0.95 16.21 -38.26
C MET A 64 -2.34 15.60 -38.42
N THR A 65 -3.13 15.56 -37.35
CA THR A 65 -4.51 15.07 -37.36
C THR A 65 -5.43 15.92 -38.22
N ASP A 66 -5.35 17.25 -38.12
CA ASP A 66 -6.11 18.20 -38.97
C ASP A 66 -5.79 18.02 -40.47
N ALA A 67 -4.57 17.61 -40.80
CA ALA A 67 -4.13 17.32 -42.18
C ALA A 67 -4.49 15.90 -42.66
N GLY A 68 -5.23 15.12 -41.85
CA GLY A 68 -5.65 13.76 -42.17
C GLY A 68 -4.59 12.68 -41.97
N ASN A 69 -3.48 13.01 -41.28
CA ASN A 69 -2.43 12.03 -40.99
C ASN A 69 -2.66 11.37 -39.62
N ARG A 70 -2.17 10.13 -39.46
CA ARG A 70 -2.12 9.47 -38.15
C ARG A 70 -0.97 10.05 -37.33
N CYS A 71 -1.28 10.65 -36.18
CA CYS A 71 -0.30 11.05 -35.20
C CYS A 71 -0.79 10.71 -33.78
N GLU A 72 0.09 10.14 -32.96
CA GLU A 72 -0.20 9.76 -31.58
C GLU A 72 0.81 10.40 -30.64
N LEU A 73 0.37 11.29 -29.75
CA LEU A 73 1.21 11.83 -28.68
C LEU A 73 1.01 11.05 -27.37
N ARG A 74 2.06 10.33 -26.97
CA ARG A 74 2.16 9.62 -25.71
C ARG A 74 2.88 10.48 -24.68
N ARG A 75 2.14 10.84 -23.63
CA ARG A 75 2.62 11.73 -22.56
C ARG A 75 3.13 10.91 -21.39
N PHE A 76 4.24 11.34 -20.79
CA PHE A 76 4.83 10.71 -19.61
C PHE A 76 4.83 11.72 -18.45
N SER A 77 4.02 11.44 -17.43
CA SER A 77 3.80 12.35 -16.30
C SER A 77 5.08 12.52 -15.47
N GLY A 78 5.46 13.78 -15.22
CA GLY A 78 6.65 14.17 -14.49
C GLY A 78 7.98 13.88 -15.21
N ALA A 79 7.94 13.38 -16.44
CA ALA A 79 9.15 12.96 -17.13
C ALA A 79 9.92 14.17 -17.70
N PRO A 80 11.24 14.29 -17.44
CA PRO A 80 12.06 15.37 -17.95
C PRO A 80 12.52 15.13 -19.39
N HIS A 81 13.27 16.07 -19.95
CA HIS A 81 13.89 15.91 -21.26
C HIS A 81 14.79 14.65 -21.31
N GLY A 82 14.63 13.82 -22.35
CA GLY A 82 15.44 12.63 -22.57
C GLY A 82 15.22 11.50 -21.55
N PHE A 83 14.06 11.48 -20.88
CA PHE A 83 13.68 10.47 -19.89
C PHE A 83 13.82 9.01 -20.38
N PHE A 84 13.58 8.78 -21.67
CA PHE A 84 13.60 7.46 -22.30
C PHE A 84 15.02 6.91 -22.56
N ASN A 85 16.08 7.69 -22.31
CA ASN A 85 17.45 7.21 -22.49
C ASN A 85 17.83 6.34 -21.29
N LEU A 86 17.99 5.02 -21.47
CA LEU A 86 18.43 4.12 -20.40
C LEU A 86 19.82 4.54 -19.91
N ARG A 87 19.91 4.92 -18.62
CA ARG A 87 21.19 5.20 -17.95
C ARG A 87 21.27 4.32 -16.72
N GLU A 88 22.11 3.30 -16.77
CA GLU A 88 22.32 2.39 -15.64
C GLU A 88 22.99 3.11 -14.45
N GLY A 89 22.71 2.64 -13.22
CA GLY A 89 23.48 3.02 -12.02
C GLY A 89 23.09 4.34 -11.31
N ARG A 90 21.84 4.81 -11.36
CA ARG A 90 21.41 6.09 -10.74
C ARG A 90 20.52 6.00 -9.49
N GLY A 91 20.47 4.86 -8.80
CA GLY A 91 19.62 4.68 -7.60
C GLY A 91 18.12 4.87 -7.90
N VAL A 92 17.34 5.43 -6.97
CA VAL A 92 15.86 5.60 -7.09
C VAL A 92 15.44 6.36 -8.35
N ASN A 93 16.21 7.38 -8.76
CA ASN A 93 15.95 8.11 -10.02
C ASN A 93 16.17 7.22 -11.27
N GLY A 94 17.00 6.19 -11.15
CA GLY A 94 17.23 5.19 -12.19
C GLY A 94 16.06 4.22 -12.35
N GLU A 95 15.32 3.88 -11.29
CA GLU A 95 14.16 2.98 -11.38
C GLU A 95 13.04 3.61 -12.22
N ARG A 96 12.66 4.86 -11.90
CA ARG A 96 11.61 5.57 -12.66
C ARG A 96 12.03 5.84 -14.10
N GLN A 97 13.32 6.13 -14.32
CA GLN A 97 13.86 6.27 -15.67
C GLN A 97 13.79 4.94 -16.46
N ARG A 98 14.15 3.82 -15.81
CA ARG A 98 14.05 2.48 -16.41
C ARG A 98 12.60 2.13 -16.74
N GLU A 99 11.66 2.44 -15.86
CA GLU A 99 10.23 2.26 -16.12
C GLU A 99 9.79 3.04 -17.37
N TRP A 100 10.10 4.33 -17.44
CA TRP A 100 9.72 5.13 -18.60
C TRP A 100 10.41 4.67 -19.90
N HIS A 101 11.66 4.21 -19.82
CA HIS A 101 12.34 3.59 -20.95
C HIS A 101 11.59 2.35 -21.45
N LEU A 102 11.25 1.42 -20.56
CA LEU A 102 10.51 0.20 -20.92
C LEU A 102 9.13 0.53 -21.49
N ARG A 103 8.41 1.50 -20.92
CA ARG A 103 7.10 1.94 -21.43
C ARG A 103 7.21 2.56 -22.82
N THR A 104 8.25 3.35 -23.07
CA THR A 104 8.53 3.91 -24.39
C THR A 104 8.71 2.80 -25.43
N LEU A 105 9.53 1.79 -25.11
CA LEU A 105 9.74 0.64 -26.00
C LEU A 105 8.45 -0.18 -26.20
N ARG A 106 7.69 -0.41 -25.12
CA ARG A 106 6.41 -1.15 -25.20
C ARG A 106 5.40 -0.43 -26.09
N GLN A 107 5.25 0.88 -25.93
CA GLN A 107 4.33 1.66 -26.77
C GLN A 107 4.83 1.76 -28.22
N LEU A 108 6.14 1.75 -28.45
CA LEU A 108 6.71 1.64 -29.79
C LEU A 108 6.35 0.31 -30.44
N ASP A 109 6.45 -0.81 -29.72
CA ASP A 109 6.01 -2.13 -30.22
C ASP A 109 4.53 -2.11 -30.59
N VAL A 110 3.66 -1.58 -29.71
CA VAL A 110 2.22 -1.44 -30.00
C VAL A 110 1.98 -0.64 -31.28
N PHE A 111 2.68 0.49 -31.43
CA PHE A 111 2.55 1.34 -32.62
C PHE A 111 3.00 0.62 -33.89
N LEU A 112 4.16 -0.07 -33.86
CA LEU A 112 4.69 -0.80 -35.00
C LEU A 112 3.85 -2.03 -35.37
N THR A 113 3.33 -2.76 -34.39
CA THR A 113 2.38 -3.87 -34.60
C THR A 113 1.10 -3.36 -35.25
N SER A 114 0.58 -2.21 -34.82
CA SER A 114 -0.63 -1.61 -35.44
C SER A 114 -0.42 -1.18 -36.90
N LEU A 115 0.83 -1.02 -37.32
CA LEU A 115 1.19 -0.72 -38.70
C LEU A 115 1.55 -1.99 -39.50
N GLY A 116 1.55 -3.16 -38.86
CA GLY A 116 1.90 -4.45 -39.47
C GLY A 116 3.40 -4.72 -39.61
N TRP A 117 4.26 -3.94 -38.93
CA TRP A 117 5.73 -4.12 -38.99
C TRP A 117 6.24 -5.17 -38.01
N LEU A 118 5.51 -5.37 -36.91
CA LEU A 118 5.76 -6.39 -35.89
C LEU A 118 4.54 -7.29 -35.77
N THR A 119 4.74 -8.48 -35.19
CA THR A 119 3.69 -9.46 -34.91
C THR A 119 3.78 -9.93 -33.46
N GLY A 120 2.64 -10.28 -32.88
CA GLY A 120 2.53 -10.72 -31.48
C GLY A 120 2.28 -9.57 -30.50
N GLU A 121 2.09 -9.95 -29.24
CA GLU A 121 1.86 -9.02 -28.12
C GLU A 121 3.21 -8.50 -27.59
N PRO A 122 3.30 -7.22 -27.19
CA PRO A 122 4.51 -6.68 -26.56
C PRO A 122 4.88 -7.46 -25.29
N THR A 123 6.12 -7.96 -25.24
CA THR A 123 6.61 -8.85 -24.17
C THR A 123 7.35 -8.13 -23.06
N LEU A 124 7.58 -6.82 -23.19
CA LEU A 124 8.33 -6.05 -22.19
C LEU A 124 7.60 -6.05 -20.83
N PRO A 125 8.34 -6.28 -19.73
CA PRO A 125 7.78 -6.41 -18.38
C PRO A 125 7.49 -5.06 -17.77
N VAL A 126 6.53 -4.35 -18.36
CA VAL A 126 6.06 -3.07 -17.84
C VAL A 126 4.57 -2.92 -18.11
N VAL A 127 3.88 -2.27 -17.19
CA VAL A 127 2.49 -1.86 -17.36
C VAL A 127 2.51 -0.42 -17.88
N ASP A 128 1.78 -0.15 -18.96
CA ASP A 128 1.65 1.21 -19.48
C ASP A 128 0.59 1.99 -18.69
N ASN A 129 0.89 2.24 -17.42
CA ASN A 129 0.04 2.97 -16.48
C ASN A 129 0.95 3.63 -15.43
N ASP A 130 0.85 4.96 -15.28
CA ASP A 130 1.65 5.73 -14.32
C ASP A 130 1.34 5.41 -12.85
N ASN A 131 0.18 4.81 -12.58
CA ASN A 131 -0.32 4.46 -11.26
C ASN A 131 -0.02 3.00 -10.86
N VAL A 132 0.76 2.29 -11.68
CA VAL A 132 1.12 0.88 -11.49
C VAL A 132 2.64 0.73 -11.55
N HIS A 133 3.23 0.24 -10.46
CA HIS A 133 4.67 0.07 -10.36
C HIS A 133 5.04 -1.40 -10.20
N VAL A 134 5.71 -1.97 -11.21
CA VAL A 134 6.21 -3.36 -11.18
C VAL A 134 7.67 -3.35 -10.72
N ARG A 135 7.98 -4.10 -9.67
CA ARG A 135 9.31 -4.18 -9.04
C ARG A 135 9.75 -5.64 -8.84
N GLY A 136 11.04 -5.84 -8.50
CA GLY A 136 11.80 -7.06 -8.82
C GLY A 136 11.49 -8.35 -8.05
N HIS A 137 11.15 -8.27 -6.76
CA HIS A 137 10.85 -9.44 -5.90
C HIS A 137 9.68 -10.30 -6.41
N LEU A 138 8.75 -9.70 -7.16
CA LEU A 138 7.54 -10.38 -7.62
C LEU A 138 7.82 -11.42 -8.71
N GLN A 139 8.79 -11.16 -9.59
CA GLN A 139 9.16 -12.08 -10.67
C GLN A 139 9.62 -13.43 -10.10
N ARG A 140 10.56 -13.41 -9.13
CA ARG A 140 11.10 -14.63 -8.51
C ARG A 140 10.01 -15.49 -7.90
N ALA A 141 9.13 -14.87 -7.11
CA ALA A 141 8.03 -15.55 -6.46
C ALA A 141 7.11 -16.24 -7.49
N LEU A 142 6.79 -15.57 -8.58
CA LEU A 142 5.94 -16.11 -9.64
C LEU A 142 6.61 -17.23 -10.44
N THR A 143 7.91 -17.14 -10.73
CA THR A 143 8.68 -18.24 -11.33
C THR A 143 8.67 -19.47 -10.44
N LYS A 144 8.82 -19.29 -9.12
CA LYS A 144 8.77 -20.38 -8.15
C LYS A 144 7.38 -21.01 -8.09
N ILE A 145 6.33 -20.21 -7.98
CA ILE A 145 4.93 -20.66 -8.01
C ILE A 145 4.67 -21.51 -9.27
N ALA A 146 5.15 -21.06 -10.43
CA ALA A 146 4.98 -21.78 -11.70
C ALA A 146 5.66 -23.16 -11.72
N GLY A 147 6.75 -23.34 -10.96
CA GLY A 147 7.51 -24.59 -10.86
C GLY A 147 7.09 -25.50 -9.69
N GLN A 148 6.19 -25.06 -8.81
CA GLN A 148 5.78 -25.79 -7.62
C GLN A 148 4.43 -26.52 -7.80
N SER A 149 4.30 -27.66 -7.13
CA SER A 149 3.03 -28.41 -7.04
C SER A 149 2.02 -27.76 -6.08
N GLU A 150 2.48 -26.99 -5.10
CA GLU A 150 1.65 -26.27 -4.14
C GLU A 150 2.19 -24.85 -3.92
N ALA A 151 1.29 -23.87 -3.79
CA ALA A 151 1.63 -22.49 -3.47
C ALA A 151 0.60 -21.88 -2.51
N ARG A 152 1.06 -21.02 -1.59
CA ARG A 152 0.20 -20.33 -0.64
C ARG A 152 0.18 -18.83 -0.90
N VAL A 153 -1.02 -18.27 -1.04
CA VAL A 153 -1.23 -16.85 -1.31
C VAL A 153 -2.05 -16.24 -0.18
N ALA A 154 -1.58 -15.13 0.38
CA ALA A 154 -2.26 -14.42 1.44
C ALA A 154 -2.80 -13.07 0.94
N PHE A 155 -4.02 -12.74 1.38
CA PHE A 155 -4.62 -11.43 1.23
C PHE A 155 -4.79 -10.83 2.62
N LEU A 156 -4.08 -9.75 2.92
CA LEU A 156 -4.06 -9.11 4.22
C LEU A 156 -4.54 -7.66 4.08
N GLY A 157 -5.60 -7.31 4.81
CA GLY A 157 -6.08 -5.93 4.76
C GLY A 157 -7.29 -5.67 5.65
N GLY A 158 -7.97 -4.58 5.32
CA GLY A 158 -9.18 -4.13 5.99
C GLY A 158 -10.45 -4.81 5.47
N SER A 159 -11.53 -4.02 5.44
CA SER A 159 -12.87 -4.49 5.00
C SER A 159 -12.94 -4.78 3.50
N ILE A 160 -12.12 -4.08 2.70
CA ILE A 160 -12.04 -4.27 1.24
C ILE A 160 -11.39 -5.62 0.91
N THR A 161 -10.41 -6.07 1.69
CA THR A 161 -9.87 -7.43 1.59
C THR A 161 -10.83 -8.49 2.14
N GLU A 162 -11.59 -8.19 3.21
CA GLU A 162 -12.51 -9.15 3.84
C GLU A 162 -13.68 -9.53 2.91
N MET A 163 -14.20 -8.58 2.11
CA MET A 163 -15.31 -8.82 1.21
C MET A 163 -14.97 -9.74 0.01
N GLU A 164 -16.01 -10.25 -0.65
CA GLU A 164 -15.90 -10.97 -1.93
C GLU A 164 -15.83 -9.99 -3.10
N GLY A 165 -14.69 -9.30 -3.21
CA GLY A 165 -14.42 -8.24 -4.20
C GLY A 165 -13.34 -8.60 -5.21
N TYR A 166 -12.26 -7.81 -5.26
CA TYR A 166 -11.11 -8.06 -6.14
C TYR A 166 -10.42 -9.40 -5.84
N ARG A 167 -10.35 -9.79 -4.55
CA ARG A 167 -9.67 -11.00 -4.08
C ARG A 167 -10.11 -12.28 -4.82
N PRO A 168 -11.39 -12.69 -4.83
CA PRO A 168 -11.79 -13.91 -5.53
C PRO A 168 -11.51 -13.88 -7.05
N LEU A 169 -11.46 -12.71 -7.69
CA LEU A 169 -11.08 -12.58 -9.09
C LEU A 169 -9.59 -12.89 -9.30
N VAL A 170 -8.74 -12.43 -8.39
CA VAL A 170 -7.29 -12.73 -8.38
C VAL A 170 -7.04 -14.20 -8.02
N GLU A 171 -7.74 -14.76 -7.02
CA GLU A 171 -7.68 -16.19 -6.67
C GLU A 171 -8.01 -17.07 -7.88
N LYS A 172 -9.08 -16.71 -8.61
CA LYS A 172 -9.49 -17.40 -9.84
C LYS A 172 -8.41 -17.31 -10.92
N TRP A 173 -7.90 -16.12 -11.19
CA TRP A 173 -6.86 -15.93 -12.21
C TRP A 173 -5.60 -16.75 -11.91
N LEU A 174 -5.13 -16.76 -10.66
CA LEU A 174 -3.96 -17.55 -10.25
C LEU A 174 -4.18 -19.04 -10.51
N THR A 175 -5.36 -19.55 -10.13
CA THR A 175 -5.73 -20.97 -10.32
C THR A 175 -5.80 -21.34 -11.80
N GLU A 176 -6.36 -20.47 -12.64
CA GLU A 176 -6.45 -20.68 -14.08
C GLU A 176 -5.09 -20.54 -14.77
N ARG A 177 -4.24 -19.62 -14.29
CA ARG A 177 -2.92 -19.33 -14.88
C ARG A 177 -1.91 -20.45 -14.63
N PHE A 178 -1.98 -21.10 -13.46
CA PHE A 178 -1.07 -22.17 -13.03
C PHE A 178 -1.85 -23.45 -12.71
N PRO A 179 -2.42 -24.14 -13.72
CA PRO A 179 -3.29 -25.29 -13.50
C PRO A 179 -2.58 -26.51 -12.90
N GLN A 180 -1.25 -26.52 -12.89
CA GLN A 180 -0.43 -27.58 -12.28
C GLN A 180 -0.08 -27.30 -10.81
N THR A 181 -0.40 -26.10 -10.31
CA THR A 181 -0.12 -25.67 -8.95
C THR A 181 -1.40 -25.68 -8.14
N LYS A 182 -1.41 -26.40 -7.02
CA LYS A 182 -2.52 -26.38 -6.07
C LYS A 182 -2.38 -25.18 -5.13
N PHE A 183 -3.33 -24.25 -5.20
CA PHE A 183 -3.31 -23.07 -4.35
C PHE A 183 -3.99 -23.28 -2.99
N SER A 184 -3.39 -22.71 -1.95
CA SER A 184 -4.03 -22.45 -0.66
C SER A 184 -4.14 -20.94 -0.45
N PHE A 185 -5.36 -20.44 -0.21
CA PHE A 185 -5.61 -19.01 -0.05
C PHE A 185 -5.87 -18.64 1.41
N ILE A 186 -5.02 -17.78 1.98
CA ILE A 186 -5.23 -17.16 3.29
C ILE A 186 -6.00 -15.85 3.09
N ARG A 187 -7.23 -15.80 3.59
CA ARG A 187 -8.13 -14.64 3.48
C ARG A 187 -8.11 -13.85 4.79
N ALA A 188 -7.01 -13.16 5.04
CA ALA A 188 -6.73 -12.45 6.29
C ALA A 188 -7.24 -11.00 6.27
N GLY A 189 -8.39 -10.72 5.67
CA GLY A 189 -9.07 -9.42 5.78
C GLY A 189 -9.82 -9.29 7.10
N ILE A 190 -9.69 -8.15 7.78
CA ILE A 190 -10.50 -7.83 8.97
C ILE A 190 -10.96 -6.39 8.86
N SER A 191 -12.28 -6.20 8.72
CA SER A 191 -12.89 -4.88 8.67
C SER A 191 -12.44 -3.96 9.79
N SER A 192 -12.25 -2.68 9.45
CA SER A 192 -11.92 -1.60 10.39
C SER A 192 -10.53 -1.69 11.02
N THR A 193 -9.65 -2.56 10.52
CA THR A 193 -8.29 -2.68 11.06
C THR A 193 -7.26 -1.99 10.18
N CYS A 194 -6.27 -1.37 10.81
CA CYS A 194 -5.15 -0.67 10.18
C CYS A 194 -3.89 -1.54 10.05
N SER A 195 -2.85 -1.02 9.40
CA SER A 195 -1.57 -1.69 9.17
C SER A 195 -0.87 -2.11 10.47
N ASN A 196 -0.97 -1.32 11.55
CA ASN A 196 -0.43 -1.70 12.86
C ASN A 196 -1.09 -2.98 13.39
N THR A 197 -2.42 -3.03 13.34
CA THR A 197 -3.17 -4.25 13.69
C THR A 197 -2.77 -5.42 12.79
N GLY A 198 -2.58 -5.15 11.49
CA GLY A 198 -2.07 -6.10 10.51
C GLY A 198 -0.70 -6.70 10.89
N ALA A 199 0.25 -5.86 11.31
CA ALA A 199 1.58 -6.29 11.73
C ALA A 199 1.52 -7.18 12.98
N PHE A 200 0.75 -6.80 14.01
CA PHE A 200 0.65 -7.58 15.25
C PHE A 200 -0.10 -8.90 15.09
N ARG A 201 -1.06 -8.99 14.15
CA ARG A 201 -1.79 -10.23 13.87
C ARG A 201 -1.16 -11.10 12.79
N PHE A 202 -0.12 -10.62 12.12
CA PHE A 202 0.49 -11.31 10.97
C PHE A 202 0.92 -12.74 11.31
N GLN A 203 1.53 -12.93 12.48
CA GLN A 203 1.90 -14.25 12.99
C GLN A 203 0.70 -15.20 13.07
N ARG A 204 -0.38 -14.78 13.74
CA ARG A 204 -1.58 -15.59 13.97
C ARG A 204 -2.34 -15.85 12.67
N ASP A 205 -2.53 -14.81 11.85
CA ASP A 205 -3.47 -14.86 10.73
C ASP A 205 -2.82 -15.34 9.44
N VAL A 206 -1.50 -15.21 9.30
CA VAL A 206 -0.77 -15.54 8.07
C VAL A 206 0.28 -16.62 8.32
N VAL A 207 1.27 -16.36 9.18
CA VAL A 207 2.42 -17.28 9.38
C VAL A 207 1.99 -18.62 9.98
N ALA A 208 1.04 -18.64 10.92
CA ALA A 208 0.56 -19.87 11.55
C ALA A 208 -0.07 -20.85 10.54
N GLN A 209 -0.46 -20.38 9.36
CA GLN A 209 -0.99 -21.22 8.28
C GLN A 209 0.12 -21.78 7.36
N GLY A 210 1.39 -21.45 7.61
CA GLY A 210 2.58 -21.91 6.89
C GLY A 210 3.22 -20.84 6.01
N PRO A 211 4.37 -21.13 5.36
CA PRO A 211 5.06 -20.19 4.48
C PRO A 211 4.15 -19.66 3.37
N VAL A 212 4.23 -18.36 3.09
CA VAL A 212 3.45 -17.68 2.06
C VAL A 212 4.35 -17.35 0.88
N ASP A 213 3.94 -17.68 -0.33
CA ASP A 213 4.69 -17.43 -1.56
C ASP A 213 4.33 -16.10 -2.21
N LEU A 214 3.10 -15.62 -2.00
CA LEU A 214 2.64 -14.31 -2.49
C LEU A 214 1.73 -13.63 -1.46
N LEU A 215 2.04 -12.38 -1.10
CA LEU A 215 1.19 -11.53 -0.27
C LEU A 215 0.56 -10.41 -1.11
N LEU A 216 -0.75 -10.25 -1.03
CA LEU A 216 -1.44 -9.02 -1.43
C LEU A 216 -1.83 -8.27 -0.16
N VAL A 217 -1.37 -7.03 -0.01
CA VAL A 217 -1.56 -6.24 1.21
C VAL A 217 -2.13 -4.86 0.92
N GLU A 218 -3.12 -4.45 1.71
CA GLU A 218 -3.77 -3.14 1.58
C GLU A 218 -4.23 -2.60 2.94
N PHE A 219 -3.82 -1.37 3.27
CA PHE A 219 -4.24 -0.68 4.50
C PHE A 219 -4.30 0.84 4.37
N ALA A 220 -3.94 1.43 3.22
CA ALA A 220 -3.79 2.88 3.09
C ALA A 220 -5.06 3.64 3.51
N VAL A 221 -6.23 3.15 3.10
CA VAL A 221 -7.51 3.76 3.45
C VAL A 221 -7.85 3.60 4.93
N ASN A 222 -7.45 2.49 5.57
CA ASN A 222 -7.68 2.27 7.00
C ASN A 222 -6.71 3.08 7.87
N ASP A 223 -5.44 3.17 7.47
CA ASP A 223 -4.46 4.01 8.14
C ASP A 223 -4.88 5.49 8.10
N ASP A 224 -5.52 5.93 7.00
CA ASP A 224 -6.06 7.27 6.81
C ASP A 224 -7.35 7.52 7.60
N GLN A 225 -8.41 6.76 7.32
CA GLN A 225 -9.77 7.08 7.78
C GLN A 225 -10.12 6.48 9.15
N ASP A 226 -9.49 5.35 9.50
CA ASP A 226 -9.88 4.54 10.66
C ASP A 226 -8.90 4.72 11.82
N ALA A 227 -7.60 4.75 11.54
CA ALA A 227 -6.58 4.90 12.56
C ALA A 227 -6.00 6.31 12.67
N HIS A 228 -6.14 7.13 11.62
CA HIS A 228 -5.53 8.46 11.50
C HIS A 228 -4.03 8.43 11.86
N HIS A 229 -3.31 7.45 11.30
CA HIS A 229 -1.89 7.30 11.58
C HIS A 229 -1.09 8.49 11.07
N ASP A 230 -0.10 8.88 11.86
CA ASP A 230 0.97 9.75 11.40
C ASP A 230 1.89 8.99 10.42
N ALA A 231 2.93 9.68 9.95
CA ALA A 231 3.85 9.10 8.99
C ALA A 231 4.53 7.83 9.53
N ASP A 232 5.04 7.89 10.76
CA ASP A 232 5.75 6.77 11.37
C ASP A 232 4.82 5.60 11.68
N GLY A 233 3.59 5.85 12.12
CA GLY A 233 2.58 4.82 12.31
C GLY A 233 2.32 4.02 11.04
N CYS A 234 2.16 4.70 9.90
CA CYS A 234 1.99 4.03 8.60
C CYS A 234 3.20 3.17 8.22
N VAL A 235 4.42 3.68 8.43
CA VAL A 235 5.66 2.97 8.11
C VAL A 235 5.87 1.77 9.05
N ARG A 236 5.71 1.93 10.38
CA ARG A 236 5.90 0.87 11.38
C ARG A 236 5.06 -0.37 11.06
N GLY A 237 3.78 -0.17 10.76
CA GLY A 237 2.85 -1.26 10.42
C GLY A 237 3.21 -1.93 9.10
N MET A 238 3.31 -1.17 8.02
CA MET A 238 3.53 -1.74 6.69
C MET A 238 4.92 -2.40 6.55
N GLU A 239 5.97 -1.77 7.07
CA GLU A 239 7.30 -2.36 7.12
C GLU A 239 7.34 -3.62 8.00
N GLY A 240 6.64 -3.59 9.15
CA GLY A 240 6.53 -4.73 10.04
C GLY A 240 5.95 -5.96 9.35
N ILE A 241 4.87 -5.79 8.59
CA ILE A 241 4.24 -6.87 7.80
C ILE A 241 5.22 -7.47 6.79
N LEU A 242 5.89 -6.63 5.99
CA LEU A 242 6.78 -7.10 4.92
C LEU A 242 8.04 -7.79 5.48
N ARG A 243 8.63 -7.25 6.53
CA ARG A 243 9.80 -7.86 7.17
C ARG A 243 9.45 -9.18 7.84
N GLN A 244 8.27 -9.29 8.45
CA GLN A 244 7.77 -10.58 8.93
C GLN A 244 7.55 -11.56 7.77
N LEU A 245 6.96 -11.16 6.65
CA LEU A 245 6.79 -12.02 5.46
C LEU A 245 8.13 -12.63 5.04
N TRP A 246 9.16 -11.81 4.81
CA TRP A 246 10.44 -12.28 4.30
C TRP A 246 11.32 -12.98 5.33
N ARG A 247 11.11 -12.76 6.62
CA ARG A 247 11.75 -13.60 7.65
C ARG A 247 11.27 -15.05 7.57
N HIS A 248 9.99 -15.27 7.24
CA HIS A 248 9.41 -16.61 7.16
C HIS A 248 9.58 -17.25 5.78
N ASN A 249 9.55 -16.45 4.72
CA ASN A 249 9.86 -16.89 3.37
C ASN A 249 10.60 -15.77 2.61
N PRO A 250 11.95 -15.80 2.57
CA PRO A 250 12.73 -14.81 1.84
C PRO A 250 12.36 -14.73 0.36
N GLU A 251 11.82 -15.81 -0.21
CA GLU A 251 11.42 -15.89 -1.62
C GLU A 251 9.99 -15.44 -1.92
N ALA A 252 9.25 -14.98 -0.90
CA ALA A 252 7.90 -14.49 -1.08
C ALA A 252 7.84 -13.21 -1.92
N GLY A 253 6.85 -13.15 -2.82
CA GLY A 253 6.47 -11.96 -3.54
C GLY A 253 5.44 -11.15 -2.75
N ALA A 254 5.33 -9.86 -3.05
CA ALA A 254 4.32 -9.00 -2.47
C ALA A 254 3.74 -8.01 -3.50
N VAL A 255 2.45 -7.71 -3.40
CA VAL A 255 1.80 -6.60 -4.13
C VAL A 255 1.07 -5.74 -3.12
N MET A 256 1.38 -4.45 -3.12
CA MET A 256 0.76 -3.47 -2.24
C MET A 256 -0.32 -2.69 -2.99
N LEU A 257 -1.51 -2.57 -2.41
CA LEU A 257 -2.62 -1.81 -2.99
C LEU A 257 -2.95 -0.62 -2.09
N HIS A 258 -3.11 0.55 -2.72
CA HIS A 258 -3.64 1.73 -2.05
C HIS A 258 -5.08 1.93 -2.52
N PHE A 259 -6.06 1.52 -1.71
CA PHE A 259 -7.47 1.80 -1.98
C PHE A 259 -7.83 3.27 -1.73
N VAL A 260 -9.02 3.65 -2.20
CA VAL A 260 -9.47 5.04 -2.30
C VAL A 260 -10.67 5.31 -1.39
N ASN A 261 -10.64 6.45 -0.69
CA ASN A 261 -11.81 7.09 -0.09
C ASN A 261 -12.01 8.49 -0.74
N PRO A 262 -13.10 9.23 -0.42
CA PRO A 262 -13.34 10.54 -1.01
C PRO A 262 -12.21 11.56 -0.81
N GLU A 263 -11.56 11.56 0.37
CA GLU A 263 -10.46 12.49 0.67
C GLU A 263 -9.21 12.15 -0.16
N MET A 264 -8.83 10.88 -0.21
CA MET A 264 -7.73 10.38 -1.03
C MET A 264 -7.96 10.68 -2.52
N LEU A 265 -9.19 10.51 -3.01
CA LEU A 265 -9.55 10.86 -4.38
C LEU A 265 -9.41 12.37 -4.64
N ALA A 266 -9.91 13.21 -3.73
CA ALA A 266 -9.80 14.66 -3.87
C ALA A 266 -8.32 15.11 -3.88
N THR A 267 -7.50 14.53 -3.00
CA THR A 267 -6.05 14.76 -2.97
C THR A 267 -5.40 14.33 -4.29
N ALA A 268 -5.76 13.17 -4.84
CA ALA A 268 -5.26 12.69 -6.13
C ALA A 268 -5.68 13.60 -7.31
N GLN A 269 -6.93 14.04 -7.34
CA GLN A 269 -7.43 15.00 -8.35
C GLN A 269 -6.73 16.35 -8.29
N ALA A 270 -6.21 16.74 -7.12
CA ALA A 270 -5.36 17.90 -6.94
C ALA A 270 -3.87 17.65 -7.28
N GLY A 271 -3.52 16.45 -7.75
CA GLY A 271 -2.14 16.06 -8.10
C GLY A 271 -1.28 15.65 -6.90
N GLY A 272 -1.90 15.39 -5.74
CA GLY A 272 -1.23 14.94 -4.52
C GLY A 272 -1.40 13.45 -4.24
N MET A 273 -0.82 13.00 -3.14
CA MET A 273 -1.00 11.64 -2.61
C MET A 273 -1.22 11.73 -1.10
N GLN A 274 -2.26 11.08 -0.61
CA GLN A 274 -2.64 11.11 0.81
C GLN A 274 -1.53 10.51 1.68
N LEU A 275 -1.40 10.99 2.92
CA LEU A 275 -0.31 10.64 3.84
C LEU A 275 -0.08 9.12 3.92
N SER A 276 -1.11 8.34 4.18
CA SER A 276 -1.01 6.89 4.36
C SER A 276 -0.50 6.18 3.09
N ALA A 277 -1.11 6.46 1.93
CA ALA A 277 -0.68 5.93 0.64
C ALA A 277 0.77 6.35 0.32
N LYS A 278 1.13 7.61 0.61
CA LYS A 278 2.49 8.11 0.43
C LYS A 278 3.52 7.36 1.26
N GLN A 279 3.23 7.05 2.52
CA GLN A 279 4.14 6.29 3.37
C GLN A 279 4.20 4.83 2.97
N HIS A 280 3.07 4.20 2.64
CA HIS A 280 3.03 2.82 2.18
C HIS A 280 3.81 2.67 0.87
N GLU A 281 3.68 3.60 -0.06
CA GLU A 281 4.46 3.63 -1.30
C GLU A 281 5.97 3.89 -1.04
N ALA A 282 6.32 4.68 -0.02
CA ALA A 282 7.72 4.84 0.40
C ALA A 282 8.31 3.50 0.91
N VAL A 283 7.55 2.76 1.71
CA VAL A 283 7.91 1.39 2.13
C VAL A 283 8.02 0.48 0.92
N ALA A 284 7.06 0.55 -0.02
CA ALA A 284 7.08 -0.27 -1.22
C ALA A 284 8.35 -0.03 -2.04
N ARG A 285 8.77 1.22 -2.24
CA ARG A 285 10.04 1.53 -2.92
C ARG A 285 11.26 1.01 -2.17
N HIS A 286 11.31 1.24 -0.85
CA HIS A 286 12.47 0.84 -0.03
C HIS A 286 12.74 -0.67 -0.09
N TYR A 287 11.68 -1.48 -0.16
CA TYR A 287 11.78 -2.92 -0.25
C TYR A 287 11.58 -3.49 -1.66
N GLY A 288 11.50 -2.63 -2.68
CA GLY A 288 11.24 -3.07 -4.06
C GLY A 288 9.91 -3.79 -4.25
N VAL A 289 8.87 -3.50 -3.47
CA VAL A 289 7.53 -4.09 -3.57
C VAL A 289 6.71 -3.47 -4.68
N SER A 290 6.06 -4.26 -5.54
CA SER A 290 5.18 -3.76 -6.59
C SER A 290 3.93 -3.13 -5.96
N SER A 291 3.48 -1.99 -6.48
CA SER A 291 2.37 -1.24 -5.91
C SER A 291 1.38 -0.71 -6.95
N ILE A 292 0.15 -0.46 -6.51
CA ILE A 292 -0.93 0.12 -7.32
C ILE A 292 -1.58 1.27 -6.53
N ASP A 293 -1.60 2.47 -7.13
CA ASP A 293 -2.26 3.67 -6.60
C ASP A 293 -3.67 3.81 -7.19
N LEU A 294 -4.68 3.29 -6.49
CA LEU A 294 -6.06 3.35 -6.96
C LEU A 294 -6.69 4.77 -6.84
N PRO A 295 -6.34 5.62 -5.86
CA PRO A 295 -6.74 7.03 -5.88
C PRO A 295 -6.33 7.77 -7.16
N ALA A 296 -5.05 7.67 -7.55
CA ALA A 296 -4.56 8.32 -8.76
C ALA A 296 -5.16 7.70 -10.03
N GLU A 297 -5.27 6.36 -10.07
CA GLU A 297 -5.94 5.66 -11.18
C GLU A 297 -7.39 6.11 -11.36
N LEU A 298 -8.17 6.22 -10.28
CA LEU A 298 -9.55 6.65 -10.36
C LEU A 298 -9.65 8.13 -10.77
N ALA A 299 -8.74 8.98 -10.29
CA ALA A 299 -8.67 10.38 -10.71
C ALA A 299 -8.42 10.52 -12.23
N ASP A 300 -7.47 9.75 -12.77
CA ASP A 300 -7.18 9.73 -14.21
C ASP A 300 -8.38 9.23 -15.01
N ARG A 301 -9.04 8.15 -14.57
CA ARG A 301 -10.24 7.64 -15.25
C ARG A 301 -11.42 8.59 -15.24
N ILE A 302 -11.60 9.34 -14.15
CA ILE A 302 -12.62 10.40 -14.06
C ILE A 302 -12.30 11.51 -15.06
N LYS A 303 -11.04 11.95 -15.10
CA LYS A 303 -10.58 12.98 -16.04
C LYS A 303 -10.78 12.56 -17.50
N ASP A 304 -10.54 11.29 -17.81
CA ASP A 304 -10.68 10.72 -19.15
C ASP A 304 -12.13 10.30 -19.49
N GLY A 305 -13.07 10.43 -18.53
CA GLY A 305 -14.48 10.08 -18.71
C GLY A 305 -14.76 8.58 -18.85
N THR A 306 -13.81 7.71 -18.45
CA THR A 306 -13.93 6.25 -18.55
C THR A 306 -14.50 5.59 -17.29
N MET A 307 -14.51 6.31 -16.16
CA MET A 307 -15.11 5.87 -14.90
C MET A 307 -15.57 7.08 -14.07
N SER A 308 -16.46 6.86 -13.10
CA SER A 308 -16.89 7.86 -12.12
C SER A 308 -16.83 7.27 -10.70
N TRP A 309 -16.96 8.10 -9.66
CA TRP A 309 -17.05 7.61 -8.28
C TRP A 309 -18.23 6.66 -8.10
N GLU A 310 -19.36 6.97 -8.74
CA GLU A 310 -20.58 6.15 -8.70
C GLU A 310 -20.37 4.80 -9.40
N SER A 311 -19.74 4.78 -10.58
CA SER A 311 -19.47 3.52 -11.27
C SER A 311 -18.35 2.71 -10.61
N TRP A 312 -17.38 3.37 -9.96
CA TRP A 312 -16.41 2.73 -9.07
C TRP A 312 -17.11 2.03 -7.90
N GLY A 313 -18.09 2.69 -7.28
CA GLY A 313 -18.98 2.16 -6.25
C GLY A 313 -18.67 2.54 -4.81
N GLY A 314 -17.72 3.46 -4.58
CA GLY A 314 -17.38 3.99 -3.26
C GLY A 314 -16.10 3.44 -2.64
N THR A 315 -15.86 3.76 -1.35
CA THR A 315 -14.70 3.28 -0.59
C THR A 315 -14.63 1.76 -0.52
N HIS A 316 -15.79 1.11 -0.38
CA HIS A 316 -15.97 -0.32 -0.64
C HIS A 316 -16.38 -0.45 -2.10
N PRO A 317 -15.46 -0.75 -3.04
CA PRO A 317 -15.77 -0.64 -4.46
C PRO A 317 -16.93 -1.56 -4.83
N GLY A 318 -17.72 -1.14 -5.81
CA GLY A 318 -18.74 -1.98 -6.43
C GLY A 318 -18.11 -3.01 -7.37
N PRO A 319 -18.93 -3.77 -8.12
CA PRO A 319 -18.43 -4.79 -9.05
C PRO A 319 -17.42 -4.25 -10.07
N ALA A 320 -17.64 -3.05 -10.62
CA ALA A 320 -16.74 -2.46 -11.61
C ALA A 320 -15.41 -2.01 -11.00
N GLY A 321 -15.41 -1.34 -9.84
CA GLY A 321 -14.16 -0.96 -9.15
C GLY A 321 -13.35 -2.17 -8.69
N ASN A 322 -14.00 -3.23 -8.19
CA ASN A 322 -13.32 -4.48 -7.84
C ASN A 322 -12.74 -5.20 -9.06
N ARG A 323 -13.50 -5.25 -10.16
CA ARG A 323 -13.03 -5.82 -11.42
C ARG A 323 -11.80 -5.07 -11.92
N HIS A 324 -11.86 -3.73 -11.93
CA HIS A 324 -10.76 -2.89 -12.36
C HIS A 324 -9.51 -3.10 -11.51
N THR A 325 -9.69 -3.14 -10.18
CA THR A 325 -8.60 -3.42 -9.24
C THR A 325 -7.97 -4.79 -9.53
N ALA A 326 -8.78 -5.83 -9.73
CA ALA A 326 -8.27 -7.16 -10.06
C ALA A 326 -7.53 -7.18 -11.40
N ASP A 327 -8.02 -6.47 -12.42
CA ASP A 327 -7.35 -6.38 -13.72
C ASP A 327 -5.97 -5.71 -13.60
N LEU A 328 -5.82 -4.67 -12.77
CA LEU A 328 -4.51 -4.04 -12.50
C LEU A 328 -3.56 -4.98 -11.75
N VAL A 329 -4.05 -5.70 -10.74
CA VAL A 329 -3.26 -6.73 -10.05
C VAL A 329 -2.79 -7.78 -11.05
N ILE A 330 -3.68 -8.29 -11.90
CA ILE A 330 -3.36 -9.28 -12.93
C ILE A 330 -2.30 -8.74 -13.90
N GLN A 331 -2.41 -7.47 -14.32
CA GLN A 331 -1.40 -6.83 -15.17
C GLN A 331 -0.02 -6.79 -14.49
N VAL A 332 0.03 -6.46 -13.19
CA VAL A 332 1.27 -6.49 -12.41
C VAL A 332 1.88 -7.90 -12.37
N LEU A 333 1.06 -8.93 -12.09
CA LEU A 333 1.52 -10.31 -12.04
C LEU A 333 1.98 -10.83 -13.42
N GLN A 334 1.25 -10.50 -14.48
CA GLN A 334 1.62 -10.85 -15.86
C GLN A 334 2.91 -10.18 -16.30
N SER A 335 3.06 -8.89 -15.98
CA SER A 335 4.26 -8.11 -16.28
C SER A 335 5.49 -8.69 -15.59
N ALA A 336 5.38 -9.04 -14.31
CA ALA A 336 6.46 -9.68 -13.56
C ALA A 336 6.81 -11.07 -14.12
N LEU A 337 5.83 -11.88 -14.55
CA LEU A 337 6.09 -13.16 -15.22
C LEU A 337 6.84 -13.01 -16.53
N ALA A 338 6.51 -11.98 -17.33
CA ALA A 338 7.18 -11.74 -18.61
C ALA A 338 8.67 -11.38 -18.44
N ALA A 339 9.05 -10.83 -17.28
CA ALA A 339 10.44 -10.50 -16.96
C ALA A 339 11.34 -11.74 -16.77
N ALA A 340 10.75 -12.92 -16.51
CA ALA A 340 11.45 -14.17 -16.19
C ALA A 340 12.41 -14.69 -17.28
N GLY A 341 12.37 -14.14 -18.50
CA GLY A 341 13.23 -14.54 -19.62
C GLY A 341 14.41 -13.62 -19.92
N GLY A 342 14.61 -12.53 -19.17
CA GLY A 342 15.77 -11.64 -19.34
C GLY A 342 16.90 -11.99 -18.35
N ASP A 343 18.15 -11.74 -18.74
CA ASP A 343 19.31 -11.76 -17.81
C ASP A 343 19.08 -10.73 -16.69
N SER A 344 18.37 -11.13 -15.63
CA SER A 344 18.35 -10.41 -14.38
C SER A 344 19.72 -10.61 -13.74
N ALA A 345 20.53 -9.55 -13.69
CA ALA A 345 21.69 -9.54 -12.81
C ALA A 345 21.23 -10.06 -11.43
N GLU A 346 21.93 -11.08 -10.91
CA GLU A 346 21.69 -11.62 -9.58
C GLU A 346 21.81 -10.47 -8.57
N GLN A 347 20.69 -9.84 -8.21
CA GLN A 347 20.63 -9.08 -6.97
C GLN A 347 20.65 -10.11 -5.86
N ASP A 348 21.68 -10.01 -5.00
CA ASP A 348 21.78 -10.79 -3.79
C ASP A 348 20.70 -10.33 -2.80
N ASP A 349 19.47 -10.76 -3.06
CA ASP A 349 18.28 -10.55 -2.24
C ASP A 349 18.30 -11.37 -0.96
N SER A 350 19.42 -12.06 -0.64
CA SER A 350 19.54 -12.82 0.61
C SER A 350 19.49 -11.93 1.85
N LYS A 351 19.79 -10.63 1.69
CA LYS A 351 19.77 -9.65 2.77
C LYS A 351 18.73 -8.56 2.52
N LEU A 352 17.72 -8.52 3.39
CA LEU A 352 16.76 -7.40 3.43
C LEU A 352 17.50 -6.07 3.65
N PRO A 353 17.04 -4.97 3.02
CA PRO A 353 17.48 -3.63 3.37
C PRO A 353 17.39 -3.36 4.88
N GLU A 354 18.23 -2.46 5.38
CA GLU A 354 18.09 -1.93 6.74
C GLU A 354 16.69 -1.34 6.91
N PRO A 355 16.05 -1.47 8.08
CA PRO A 355 14.71 -0.94 8.28
C PRO A 355 14.70 0.59 8.12
N MET A 356 13.64 1.11 7.53
CA MET A 356 13.35 2.54 7.42
C MET A 356 13.19 3.16 8.81
N LEU A 357 12.58 2.41 9.75
CA LEU A 357 12.46 2.80 11.15
C LEU A 357 13.01 1.71 12.07
N ALA A 358 13.87 2.10 13.01
CA ALA A 358 14.33 1.20 14.07
C ALA A 358 13.14 0.67 14.93
N SER A 359 12.05 1.43 14.98
CA SER A 359 10.80 1.11 15.67
C SER A 359 9.79 0.30 14.83
N SER A 360 10.22 -0.25 13.69
CA SER A 360 9.38 -1.12 12.86
C SER A 360 8.71 -2.22 13.69
N PHE A 361 7.45 -2.55 13.40
CA PHE A 361 6.74 -3.68 14.02
C PHE A 361 7.13 -5.03 13.41
N SER A 362 8.42 -5.19 13.13
CA SER A 362 9.04 -6.39 12.54
C SER A 362 8.97 -7.60 13.45
N GLU A 363 8.92 -7.42 14.76
CA GLU A 363 8.72 -8.47 15.77
C GLU A 363 7.30 -8.38 16.37
N GLY A 364 6.35 -7.83 15.62
CA GLY A 364 4.98 -7.63 16.05
C GLY A 364 4.26 -8.96 16.30
N GLY A 365 3.65 -9.10 17.47
CA GLY A 365 2.83 -10.25 17.83
C GLY A 365 1.83 -9.95 18.95
N PHE A 366 1.00 -10.95 19.26
CA PHE A 366 0.17 -10.92 20.46
C PHE A 366 0.93 -11.44 21.67
N LEU A 367 0.75 -10.76 22.81
CA LEU A 367 1.29 -11.20 24.07
C LEU A 367 0.47 -12.39 24.62
N PRO A 368 1.10 -13.51 25.00
CA PRO A 368 0.41 -14.65 25.59
C PRO A 368 -0.32 -14.29 26.89
N ALA A 369 -1.46 -14.95 27.14
CA ALA A 369 -2.33 -14.63 28.27
C ALA A 369 -1.65 -14.80 29.64
N GLU A 370 -0.69 -15.73 29.76
CA GLU A 370 0.11 -15.97 30.96
C GLU A 370 1.04 -14.81 31.33
N SER A 371 1.31 -13.89 30.38
CA SER A 371 2.12 -12.69 30.62
C SER A 371 1.30 -11.54 31.20
N VAL A 372 -0.01 -11.74 31.37
CA VAL A 372 -0.98 -10.74 31.82
C VAL A 372 -1.52 -11.14 33.18
N ARG A 373 -1.41 -10.24 34.16
CA ARG A 373 -1.87 -10.41 35.54
C ARG A 373 -3.07 -9.48 35.81
N PRO A 374 -4.30 -9.94 35.55
CA PRO A 374 -5.49 -9.16 35.89
C PRO A 374 -5.63 -9.02 37.41
N GLY A 375 -5.78 -7.80 37.90
CA GLY A 375 -6.12 -7.51 39.29
C GLY A 375 -7.63 -7.56 39.54
N THR A 376 -8.04 -7.19 40.75
CA THR A 376 -9.46 -7.07 41.11
C THR A 376 -10.19 -6.10 40.17
N GLY A 377 -11.35 -6.52 39.65
CA GLY A 377 -12.16 -5.72 38.73
C GLY A 377 -11.92 -6.01 37.24
N TRP A 378 -10.90 -6.81 36.91
CA TRP A 378 -10.69 -7.33 35.55
C TRP A 378 -11.22 -8.75 35.39
N HIS A 379 -11.83 -9.03 34.25
CA HIS A 379 -12.34 -10.33 33.87
C HIS A 379 -11.65 -10.81 32.59
N LEU A 380 -11.32 -12.10 32.52
CA LEU A 380 -10.90 -12.77 31.28
C LEU A 380 -12.03 -13.71 30.85
N GLY A 381 -12.67 -13.40 29.73
CA GLY A 381 -13.78 -14.19 29.21
C GLY A 381 -14.54 -13.46 28.10
N ILE A 382 -15.75 -13.95 27.81
CA ILE A 382 -16.64 -13.35 26.81
C ILE A 382 -17.58 -12.36 27.52
N PRO A 383 -17.61 -11.07 27.13
CA PRO A 383 -18.56 -10.10 27.67
C PRO A 383 -20.02 -10.51 27.40
N ASP A 384 -20.95 -10.10 28.25
CA ASP A 384 -22.39 -10.23 27.96
C ASP A 384 -22.81 -9.22 26.87
N TRP A 385 -22.60 -9.59 25.62
CA TRP A 385 -22.88 -8.74 24.47
C TRP A 385 -24.35 -8.33 24.34
N ASN A 386 -25.29 -9.09 24.91
CA ASN A 386 -26.72 -8.78 24.88
C ASN A 386 -27.06 -7.59 25.79
N ALA A 387 -26.30 -7.41 26.88
CA ALA A 387 -26.45 -6.29 27.80
C ALA A 387 -25.86 -4.97 27.25
N LEU A 388 -24.99 -5.05 26.23
CA LEU A 388 -24.25 -3.89 25.75
C LEU A 388 -24.98 -3.15 24.61
N PRO A 389 -25.01 -1.81 24.61
CA PRO A 389 -25.55 -1.05 23.49
C PRO A 389 -24.61 -1.09 22.28
N GLY A 390 -25.12 -0.63 21.13
CA GLY A 390 -24.37 -0.57 19.88
C GLY A 390 -24.36 -1.90 19.12
N SER A 391 -24.05 -1.79 17.83
CA SER A 391 -23.79 -2.93 16.95
C SER A 391 -22.47 -3.61 17.32
N LYS A 392 -22.32 -4.87 16.90
CA LYS A 392 -21.11 -5.67 17.12
C LYS A 392 -20.76 -6.39 15.83
N ARG A 393 -19.47 -6.66 15.61
CA ARG A 393 -19.03 -7.55 14.53
C ARG A 393 -19.06 -8.98 15.02
N GLU A 394 -19.84 -9.83 14.36
CA GLU A 394 -20.09 -11.23 14.74
C GLU A 394 -18.80 -12.00 15.04
N ARG A 395 -17.75 -11.75 14.24
CA ARG A 395 -16.43 -12.39 14.36
C ARG A 395 -15.77 -12.27 15.74
N PHE A 396 -16.15 -11.28 16.56
CA PHE A 396 -15.54 -11.09 17.89
C PHE A 396 -16.45 -11.53 19.04
N LEU A 397 -17.70 -11.93 18.77
CA LEU A 397 -18.67 -12.21 19.83
C LEU A 397 -18.32 -13.45 20.65
N GLY A 398 -17.61 -14.41 20.05
CA GLY A 398 -17.13 -15.62 20.72
C GLY A 398 -15.71 -15.53 21.27
N GLU A 399 -15.03 -14.39 21.10
CA GLU A 399 -13.63 -14.24 21.50
C GLU A 399 -13.51 -13.95 22.99
N SER A 400 -12.62 -14.67 23.67
CA SER A 400 -12.24 -14.35 25.05
C SER A 400 -11.35 -13.10 25.08
N MET A 401 -11.61 -12.19 26.01
CA MET A 401 -10.90 -10.92 26.13
C MET A 401 -10.78 -10.48 27.58
N TYR A 402 -9.83 -9.57 27.83
CA TYR A 402 -9.75 -8.86 29.09
C TYR A 402 -10.75 -7.72 29.08
N TYR A 403 -11.66 -7.68 30.05
CA TYR A 403 -12.59 -6.57 30.16
C TYR A 403 -12.82 -6.11 31.59
N SER A 404 -13.10 -4.81 31.71
CA SER A 404 -13.50 -4.15 32.95
C SER A 404 -14.33 -2.91 32.63
N GLU A 405 -15.26 -2.59 33.53
CA GLU A 405 -16.06 -1.37 33.50
C GLU A 405 -15.83 -0.53 34.78
N GLN A 406 -14.91 -0.97 35.65
CA GLN A 406 -14.68 -0.40 36.96
C GLN A 406 -13.49 0.56 36.92
N PRO A 407 -13.70 1.88 37.09
CA PRO A 407 -12.61 2.81 37.31
C PRO A 407 -11.69 2.36 38.45
N GLY A 408 -10.39 2.56 38.26
CA GLY A 408 -9.36 2.14 39.20
C GLY A 408 -8.95 0.67 39.10
N ALA A 409 -9.68 -0.17 38.35
CA ALA A 409 -9.29 -1.57 38.16
C ALA A 409 -7.93 -1.65 37.44
N LEU A 410 -6.98 -2.34 38.07
CA LEU A 410 -5.58 -2.44 37.63
C LEU A 410 -5.30 -3.83 37.05
N LEU A 411 -4.62 -3.87 35.91
CA LEU A 411 -3.89 -5.05 35.47
C LEU A 411 -2.42 -4.71 35.23
N THR A 412 -1.55 -5.72 35.32
CA THR A 412 -0.14 -5.59 35.00
C THR A 412 0.24 -6.61 33.93
N LEU A 413 1.10 -6.23 33.00
CA LEU A 413 1.71 -7.15 32.03
C LEU A 413 3.22 -6.96 31.96
N GLU A 414 3.91 -8.02 31.55
CA GLU A 414 5.36 -8.02 31.37
C GLU A 414 5.72 -8.51 29.97
N PHE A 415 6.66 -7.86 29.32
CA PHE A 415 7.14 -8.27 27.99
C PHE A 415 8.62 -7.91 27.80
N SER A 416 9.25 -8.47 26.78
CA SER A 416 10.57 -8.05 26.32
C SER A 416 10.46 -7.57 24.87
N GLY A 417 10.79 -6.31 24.59
CA GLY A 417 10.56 -5.74 23.26
C GLY A 417 10.80 -4.24 23.19
N THR A 418 10.25 -3.61 22.16
CA THR A 418 10.37 -2.16 21.91
C THR A 418 9.02 -1.44 21.79
N ALA A 419 7.90 -2.16 21.78
CA ALA A 419 6.58 -1.57 21.69
C ALA A 419 5.54 -2.43 22.40
N VAL A 420 4.48 -1.78 22.89
CA VAL A 420 3.36 -2.42 23.57
C VAL A 420 2.07 -1.63 23.39
N GLY A 421 0.95 -2.34 23.30
CA GLY A 421 -0.38 -1.75 23.15
C GLY A 421 -1.50 -2.75 23.40
N ALA A 422 -2.72 -2.37 23.05
CA ALA A 422 -3.91 -3.20 23.15
C ALA A 422 -4.69 -3.21 21.83
N TYR A 423 -4.97 -4.40 21.31
CA TYR A 423 -5.99 -4.62 20.29
C TYR A 423 -7.33 -4.86 20.98
N LEU A 424 -8.31 -4.01 20.72
CA LEU A 424 -9.51 -3.88 21.54
C LEU A 424 -10.78 -3.59 20.72
N LEU A 425 -11.93 -3.69 21.40
CA LEU A 425 -13.24 -3.30 20.88
C LEU A 425 -13.76 -2.06 21.63
N ALA A 426 -13.82 -0.93 20.95
CA ALA A 426 -14.28 0.34 21.52
C ALA A 426 -15.75 0.57 21.18
N GLY A 427 -16.66 0.29 22.13
CA GLY A 427 -18.10 0.49 21.99
C GLY A 427 -18.62 1.82 22.57
N PRO A 428 -19.96 2.00 22.63
CA PRO A 428 -20.58 3.26 23.06
C PRO A 428 -20.23 3.69 24.49
N ASP A 429 -19.72 2.77 25.29
CA ASP A 429 -19.32 2.91 26.69
C ASP A 429 -17.80 2.78 26.89
N ALA A 430 -17.01 2.81 25.81
CA ALA A 430 -15.55 2.74 25.89
C ALA A 430 -14.98 3.91 26.71
N GLY A 431 -14.15 3.58 27.70
CA GLY A 431 -13.51 4.56 28.58
C GLY A 431 -12.13 5.01 28.10
N ARG A 432 -11.30 5.37 29.07
CA ARG A 432 -9.86 5.61 28.90
C ARG A 432 -9.04 4.61 29.71
N LEU A 433 -7.79 4.42 29.34
CA LEU A 433 -6.81 3.69 30.15
C LEU A 433 -5.74 4.64 30.65
N ASP A 434 -5.42 4.61 31.94
CA ASP A 434 -4.17 5.16 32.43
C ASP A 434 -3.11 4.07 32.34
N VAL A 435 -2.00 4.34 31.65
CA VAL A 435 -0.91 3.41 31.45
C VAL A 435 0.37 3.95 32.03
N ARG A 436 1.12 3.11 32.73
CA ARG A 436 2.43 3.43 33.30
C ARG A 436 3.46 2.38 32.90
N LEU A 437 4.54 2.83 32.27
CA LEU A 437 5.66 2.02 31.83
C LEU A 437 6.79 2.08 32.85
N ASP A 438 7.30 0.93 33.28
CA ASP A 438 8.49 0.78 34.14
C ASP A 438 8.48 1.65 35.41
N GLY A 439 7.30 1.82 36.00
CA GLY A 439 7.11 2.64 37.21
C GLY A 439 7.23 4.15 37.00
N GLY A 440 7.25 4.62 35.75
CA GLY A 440 7.27 6.03 35.39
C GLY A 440 5.94 6.76 35.61
N GLU A 441 5.68 7.80 34.83
CA GLU A 441 4.45 8.58 34.94
C GLU A 441 3.26 7.87 34.31
N TRP A 442 2.07 8.15 34.84
CA TRP A 442 0.81 7.70 34.25
C TRP A 442 0.47 8.54 33.02
N GLN A 443 0.09 7.87 31.93
CA GLN A 443 -0.38 8.48 30.69
C GLN A 443 -1.79 8.00 30.38
N THR A 444 -2.71 8.92 30.17
CA THR A 444 -4.10 8.58 29.84
C THR A 444 -4.27 8.42 28.33
N LEU A 445 -4.82 7.30 27.91
CA LEU A 445 -5.04 6.91 26.51
C LEU A 445 -6.53 6.74 26.22
N GLU A 446 -6.96 7.34 25.11
CA GLU A 446 -8.35 7.32 24.66
C GLU A 446 -8.68 6.01 23.94
N LEU A 447 -9.68 5.27 24.44
CA LEU A 447 -10.19 4.09 23.75
C LEU A 447 -11.34 4.46 22.81
N TYR A 448 -12.17 5.43 23.20
CA TYR A 448 -13.34 5.83 22.43
C TYR A 448 -12.92 6.31 21.03
N HIS A 449 -13.61 5.82 20.01
CA HIS A 449 -13.39 6.18 18.62
C HIS A 449 -14.63 6.87 18.04
N SER A 450 -14.50 7.59 16.92
CA SER A 450 -15.64 8.24 16.26
C SER A 450 -16.78 7.26 15.92
N TYR A 451 -16.43 6.02 15.58
CA TYR A 451 -17.40 4.93 15.32
C TYR A 451 -17.98 4.28 16.58
N SER A 452 -17.40 4.53 17.76
CA SER A 452 -17.81 3.89 19.03
C SER A 452 -19.24 4.22 19.42
N ALA A 453 -19.78 5.36 18.99
CA ALA A 453 -21.17 5.74 19.28
C ALA A 453 -22.20 4.69 18.83
N GLY A 454 -21.92 3.96 17.74
CA GLY A 454 -22.82 2.98 17.15
C GLY A 454 -22.30 1.55 17.09
N LEU A 455 -21.01 1.32 17.31
CA LEU A 455 -20.35 0.03 17.06
C LEU A 455 -19.26 -0.23 18.09
N HIS A 456 -19.16 -1.48 18.56
CA HIS A 456 -17.95 -1.98 19.24
C HIS A 456 -16.82 -2.14 18.22
N TYR A 457 -16.09 -1.06 18.01
CA TYR A 457 -15.19 -0.87 16.89
C TYR A 457 -13.80 -1.48 17.16
N PRO A 458 -13.28 -2.38 16.30
CA PRO A 458 -11.96 -2.96 16.50
C PRO A 458 -10.86 -1.93 16.19
N ARG A 459 -9.94 -1.72 17.12
CA ARG A 459 -8.78 -0.85 16.90
C ARG A 459 -7.60 -1.26 17.78
N THR A 460 -6.39 -0.88 17.36
CA THR A 460 -5.18 -1.02 18.16
C THR A 460 -4.80 0.33 18.76
N VAL A 461 -4.65 0.40 20.08
CA VAL A 461 -4.16 1.57 20.81
C VAL A 461 -2.76 1.25 21.32
N MET A 462 -1.77 1.97 20.80
CA MET A 462 -0.38 1.81 21.24
C MET A 462 -0.16 2.57 22.55
N PHE A 463 0.51 1.92 23.50
CA PHE A 463 0.93 2.55 24.75
C PHE A 463 2.32 3.17 24.58
N ALA A 464 3.21 2.48 23.87
CA ALA A 464 4.49 2.99 23.40
C ALA A 464 4.96 2.21 22.17
N SER A 465 5.70 2.90 21.28
CA SER A 465 6.18 2.33 20.01
C SER A 465 7.71 2.32 19.87
N ASP A 466 8.43 3.06 20.72
CA ASP A 466 9.88 3.33 20.58
C ASP A 466 10.65 3.12 21.90
N LEU A 467 10.35 2.05 22.62
CA LEU A 467 11.05 1.69 23.85
C LEU A 467 12.45 1.16 23.55
N ALA A 468 13.37 1.35 24.49
CA ALA A 468 14.66 0.68 24.45
C ALA A 468 14.46 -0.83 24.47
N ALA A 469 15.20 -1.58 23.65
CA ALA A 469 15.08 -3.03 23.64
C ALA A 469 15.42 -3.61 25.02
N GLY A 470 14.47 -4.32 25.62
CA GLY A 470 14.66 -4.92 26.93
C GLY A 470 13.36 -5.41 27.55
N ARG A 471 13.44 -5.83 28.81
CA ARG A 471 12.28 -6.23 29.61
C ARG A 471 11.58 -4.98 30.15
N HIS A 472 10.26 -4.97 30.05
CA HIS A 472 9.40 -3.91 30.53
C HIS A 472 8.26 -4.46 31.39
N VAL A 473 7.78 -3.64 32.31
CA VAL A 473 6.56 -3.87 33.09
C VAL A 473 5.58 -2.74 32.79
N VAL A 474 4.33 -3.09 32.51
CA VAL A 474 3.28 -2.13 32.19
C VAL A 474 2.12 -2.31 33.15
N ASP A 475 1.80 -1.23 33.85
CA ASP A 475 0.57 -1.13 34.64
C ASP A 475 -0.50 -0.44 33.79
N VAL A 476 -1.68 -1.05 33.72
CA VAL A 476 -2.82 -0.56 32.93
C VAL A 476 -4.02 -0.47 33.86
N ARG A 477 -4.55 0.74 34.03
CA ARG A 477 -5.67 1.04 34.90
C ARG A 477 -6.84 1.58 34.10
N VAL A 478 -8.05 1.12 34.37
CA VAL A 478 -9.26 1.79 33.85
C VAL A 478 -9.34 3.18 34.47
N SER A 479 -9.32 4.21 33.63
CA SER A 479 -9.29 5.60 34.09
C SER A 479 -10.61 6.01 34.73
N GLU A 480 -10.52 6.91 35.72
CA GLU A 480 -11.67 7.66 36.25
C GLU A 480 -12.25 8.62 35.20
N GLU A 481 -11.49 8.93 34.16
CA GLU A 481 -11.94 9.74 33.04
C GLU A 481 -12.49 8.88 31.90
N LYS A 482 -13.36 9.50 31.09
CA LYS A 482 -13.86 8.95 29.85
C LYS A 482 -14.07 10.07 28.83
N HIS A 483 -14.20 9.71 27.57
CA HIS A 483 -14.65 10.62 26.53
C HIS A 483 -16.05 11.19 26.87
N ASP A 484 -16.31 12.45 26.54
CA ASP A 484 -17.59 13.13 26.84
C ASP A 484 -18.79 12.38 26.23
N MET A 485 -18.62 11.88 25.00
CA MET A 485 -19.63 11.09 24.28
C MET A 485 -19.72 9.63 24.72
N SER A 486 -18.82 9.16 25.59
CA SER A 486 -18.87 7.79 26.10
C SER A 486 -19.95 7.63 27.17
N ARG A 487 -20.61 6.47 27.18
CA ARG A 487 -21.62 6.09 28.18
C ARG A 487 -21.03 5.40 29.41
N GLY A 488 -19.72 5.15 29.45
CA GLY A 488 -19.09 4.41 30.53
C GLY A 488 -17.56 4.44 30.50
N HIS A 489 -16.94 3.53 31.25
CA HIS A 489 -15.50 3.43 31.42
C HIS A 489 -14.95 2.10 30.86
N ALA A 490 -15.70 1.44 29.97
CA ALA A 490 -15.39 0.08 29.58
C ALA A 490 -14.05 -0.02 28.82
N ALA A 491 -13.25 -1.00 29.21
CA ALA A 491 -12.13 -1.49 28.42
C ALA A 491 -12.43 -2.94 28.01
N ARG A 492 -12.30 -3.26 26.72
CA ARG A 492 -12.53 -4.61 26.16
C ARG A 492 -11.38 -4.98 25.23
N ILE A 493 -10.33 -5.53 25.80
CA ILE A 493 -9.04 -5.79 25.17
C ILE A 493 -8.99 -7.24 24.68
N LEU A 494 -9.11 -7.43 23.37
CA LEU A 494 -9.02 -8.74 22.72
C LEU A 494 -7.68 -9.40 23.02
N GLN A 495 -6.59 -8.66 22.79
CA GLN A 495 -5.22 -9.09 23.02
C GLN A 495 -4.33 -7.89 23.32
N PHE A 496 -3.31 -8.07 24.16
CA PHE A 496 -2.20 -7.14 24.20
C PHE A 496 -1.26 -7.41 23.03
N VAL A 497 -0.72 -6.35 22.44
CA VAL A 497 0.21 -6.42 21.31
C VAL A 497 1.58 -5.98 21.76
N VAL A 498 2.63 -6.61 21.24
CA VAL A 498 4.03 -6.25 21.52
C VAL A 498 4.87 -6.33 20.25
N ASN A 499 5.90 -5.50 20.15
CA ASN A 499 7.00 -5.70 19.21
C ASN A 499 8.16 -6.36 19.96
N GLY A 500 8.20 -7.70 19.94
CA GLY A 500 9.07 -8.50 20.79
C GLY A 500 8.41 -9.81 21.20
N ALA A 501 8.61 -10.24 22.46
CA ALA A 501 8.11 -11.51 22.97
C ALA A 501 7.70 -11.44 24.44
N ALA A 502 7.03 -12.50 24.90
CA ALA A 502 6.81 -12.74 26.32
C ALA A 502 8.14 -12.88 27.06
N VAL A 503 8.18 -12.46 28.33
CA VAL A 503 9.31 -12.76 29.21
C VAL A 503 9.24 -14.25 29.56
N PRO A 504 10.31 -15.05 29.33
CA PRO A 504 10.32 -16.44 29.74
C PRO A 504 10.05 -16.55 31.25
N ALA A 505 9.15 -17.45 31.65
CA ALA A 505 8.96 -17.74 33.06
C ALA A 505 10.33 -18.07 33.68
N ALA A 506 10.70 -17.37 34.75
CA ALA A 506 11.89 -17.74 35.50
C ALA A 506 11.73 -19.22 35.87
N LYS A 507 12.64 -20.09 35.40
CA LYS A 507 12.74 -21.45 35.93
C LYS A 507 12.79 -21.28 37.44
N GLN A 508 11.77 -21.72 38.16
CA GLN A 508 11.84 -21.76 39.61
C GLN A 508 13.07 -22.60 39.92
N GLY A 509 14.14 -21.93 40.34
CA GLY A 509 15.33 -22.60 40.81
C GLY A 509 14.88 -23.47 41.96
N ILE A 510 14.99 -24.79 41.78
CA ILE A 510 15.10 -25.68 42.93
C ILE A 510 16.24 -25.08 43.76
N PRO A 511 16.02 -24.71 45.03
CA PRO A 511 17.11 -24.23 45.85
C PRO A 511 18.17 -25.32 45.89
N GLU A 512 19.34 -25.07 45.29
CA GLU A 512 20.55 -25.80 45.66
C GLU A 512 20.95 -25.30 47.04
N SER A 513 20.34 -25.89 48.07
CA SER A 513 20.82 -25.81 49.44
C SER A 513 20.77 -27.20 50.08
N LEU A 514 21.97 -27.80 50.15
CA LEU A 514 22.55 -28.64 51.21
C LEU A 514 21.60 -29.33 52.19
#